data_AF-A0AAN7BW56-F1
#
_entry.id   AF-A0AAN7BW56-F1
#
_cell.length_a   1.000
_cell.length_b   1.000
_cell.length_c   1.000
_cell.angle_alpha   90.00
_cell.angle_beta   90.00
_cell.angle_gamma   90.00
#
_symmetry.space_group_name_H-M   'P 1'
#
loop_
_entity.id
_entity.type
_entity.pdbx_description
1 polymer ?
#
loop_
_entity_poly.entity_id
_entity_poly.type
_entity_poly.pdbx_seq_one_letter_code
_entity_poly.pdbx_strand_id
1 'polypeptide(L)'
;MTYPKFLRTVLLFAAASRLTSALSFTVANGQIYTPGLAILNSPQPGTPLGGELIEVSLDVSTNGRLPLPPYPEDSPSKIHNITIFLYSYTTGRNFTISNGTASANDASLGEIMLQEPGSTVKHVKWIWPDCLVGDGQPTELDSDRGAYNISIRQSFRLNGEDHYTIFDVPISVTNRIEERFERPSCDALKNPLLSPEAIRASADFDVPALFAPGDSTVLETSESTGNGGDGLGPTRPGAGSGQGLGAGSGQGLGSGASSILGERMTWGLGLGIVAALLI
;
A
#
# COMPACT_ATOMS: atom_id res chain seq x y z
N MET A 1 50.45 17.91 -55.49
CA MET A 1 50.30 17.20 -54.20
C MET A 1 48.93 17.51 -53.66
N THR A 2 48.19 16.47 -53.25
CA THR A 2 46.73 16.55 -53.06
C THR A 2 46.38 15.78 -51.80
N TYR A 3 45.77 16.42 -50.79
CA TYR A 3 44.89 15.75 -49.82
C TYR A 3 43.89 16.79 -49.27
N PRO A 4 42.61 16.43 -49.01
CA PRO A 4 41.56 17.42 -48.86
C PRO A 4 41.09 17.67 -47.42
N LYS A 5 40.21 18.68 -47.31
CA LYS A 5 39.54 19.19 -46.12
C LYS A 5 38.86 18.09 -45.29
N PHE A 6 39.17 18.02 -43.99
CA PHE A 6 38.32 17.30 -43.03
C PHE A 6 37.23 18.22 -42.48
N LEU A 7 36.00 17.94 -42.87
CA LEU A 7 34.80 18.56 -42.34
C LEU A 7 34.50 17.95 -40.95
N ARG A 8 34.69 18.70 -39.86
CA ARG A 8 34.26 18.27 -38.52
C ARG A 8 32.79 18.64 -38.31
N THR A 9 31.90 17.71 -38.62
CA THR A 9 30.50 17.77 -38.20
C THR A 9 30.41 17.69 -36.68
N VAL A 10 29.94 18.74 -36.03
CA VAL A 10 29.57 18.71 -34.61
C VAL A 10 28.15 18.15 -34.53
N LEU A 11 28.00 16.94 -33.99
CA LEU A 11 26.68 16.36 -33.74
C LEU A 11 26.00 17.10 -32.59
N LEU A 12 24.71 17.42 -32.76
CA LEU A 12 23.89 17.94 -31.66
C LEU A 12 23.70 16.86 -30.59
N PHE A 13 23.92 17.23 -29.32
CA PHE A 13 23.44 16.42 -28.20
C PHE A 13 21.91 16.46 -28.18
N ALA A 14 21.27 15.31 -28.36
CA ALA A 14 19.84 15.17 -28.20
C ALA A 14 19.45 15.42 -26.73
N ALA A 15 18.44 16.26 -26.52
CA ALA A 15 17.85 16.41 -25.19
C ALA A 15 17.15 15.10 -24.80
N ALA A 16 17.65 14.44 -23.75
CA ALA A 16 16.99 13.28 -23.18
C ALA A 16 15.71 13.73 -22.46
N SER A 17 14.58 13.64 -23.16
CA SER A 17 13.24 13.78 -22.57
C SER A 17 13.09 12.75 -21.44
N ARG A 18 13.18 13.20 -20.19
CA ARG A 18 12.79 12.36 -19.05
C ARG A 18 11.29 12.13 -19.17
N LEU A 19 10.91 10.90 -19.53
CA LEU A 19 9.55 10.42 -19.33
C LEU A 19 9.34 10.31 -17.81
N THR A 20 8.90 11.42 -17.21
CA THR A 20 8.33 11.39 -15.86
C THR A 20 7.01 10.65 -15.96
N SER A 21 7.05 9.33 -15.79
CA SER A 21 5.85 8.54 -15.53
C SER A 21 5.15 9.14 -14.33
N ALA A 22 3.97 9.72 -14.53
CA ALA A 22 3.10 10.06 -13.43
C ALA A 22 2.81 8.78 -12.63
N LEU A 23 2.95 8.85 -11.31
CA LEU A 23 2.66 7.72 -10.43
C LEU A 23 1.16 7.42 -10.52
N SER A 24 0.78 6.18 -10.83
CA SER A 24 -0.62 5.77 -11.08
C SER A 24 -1.45 5.59 -9.79
N PHE A 25 -1.03 6.22 -8.69
CA PHE A 25 -1.64 6.08 -7.37
C PHE A 25 -1.88 7.44 -6.71
N THR A 26 -2.81 7.49 -5.75
CA THR A 26 -3.07 8.67 -4.91
C THR A 26 -2.71 8.38 -3.46
N VAL A 27 -1.89 9.23 -2.83
CA VAL A 27 -1.58 9.11 -1.40
C VAL A 27 -2.50 10.03 -0.60
N ALA A 28 -3.27 9.47 0.34
CA ALA A 28 -4.11 10.24 1.25
C ALA A 28 -4.27 9.53 2.60
N ASN A 29 -4.23 10.29 3.70
CA ASN A 29 -4.39 9.79 5.07
C ASN A 29 -3.43 8.65 5.45
N GLY A 30 -2.24 8.60 4.85
CA GLY A 30 -1.26 7.51 5.07
C GLY A 30 -1.54 6.24 4.28
N GLN A 31 -2.58 6.22 3.44
CA GLN A 31 -2.87 5.13 2.51
C GLN A 31 -2.52 5.53 1.08
N ILE A 32 -2.22 4.52 0.26
CA ILE A 32 -1.89 4.64 -1.17
C ILE A 32 -3.02 3.94 -1.92
N TYR A 33 -3.91 4.74 -2.50
CA TYR A 33 -5.02 4.31 -3.33
C TYR A 33 -4.48 3.93 -4.69
N THR A 34 -4.72 2.68 -5.07
CA THR A 34 -4.08 2.02 -6.21
C THR A 34 -5.04 2.00 -7.40
N PRO A 35 -4.57 1.75 -8.63
CA PRO A 35 -5.46 1.45 -9.74
C PRO A 35 -5.97 0.01 -9.59
N GLY A 36 -6.83 -0.23 -8.60
CA GLY A 36 -7.35 -1.55 -8.25
C GLY A 36 -8.11 -1.55 -6.91
N LEU A 37 -8.61 -2.72 -6.50
CA LEU A 37 -9.46 -2.84 -5.30
C LEU A 37 -8.68 -2.80 -3.99
N ALA A 38 -7.41 -3.23 -4.00
CA ALA A 38 -6.57 -3.21 -2.81
C ALA A 38 -5.96 -1.81 -2.58
N ILE A 39 -5.87 -1.41 -1.32
CA ILE A 39 -5.27 -0.15 -0.88
C ILE A 39 -3.98 -0.49 -0.11
N LEU A 40 -2.88 0.16 -0.46
CA LEU A 40 -1.59 -0.10 0.18
C LEU A 40 -1.38 0.84 1.38
N ASN A 41 -1.20 0.25 2.56
CA ASN A 41 -0.95 0.98 3.81
C ASN A 41 0.55 1.19 4.06
N SER A 42 1.39 0.20 3.71
CA SER A 42 2.85 0.28 3.84
C SER A 42 3.57 -0.62 2.83
N PRO A 43 4.79 -0.25 2.38
CA PRO A 43 5.55 0.95 2.72
C PRO A 43 5.08 2.20 1.95
N GLN A 44 5.55 3.38 2.37
CA GLN A 44 5.29 4.65 1.67
C GLN A 44 6.29 4.87 0.51
N PRO A 45 5.93 5.63 -0.54
CA PRO A 45 6.85 5.93 -1.64
C PRO A 45 8.12 6.65 -1.14
N GLY A 46 9.28 6.21 -1.64
CA GLY A 46 10.60 6.73 -1.26
C GLY A 46 11.13 6.19 0.08
N THR A 47 10.43 5.27 0.75
CA THR A 47 10.87 4.76 2.07
C THR A 47 12.20 3.98 1.94
N PRO A 48 13.22 4.29 2.76
CA PRO A 48 14.41 3.45 2.89
C PRO A 48 14.07 2.22 3.73
N LEU A 49 14.32 1.05 3.17
CA LEU A 49 13.98 -0.26 3.73
C LEU A 49 15.23 -1.12 3.94
N GLY A 50 15.05 -2.13 4.78
CA GLY A 50 16.06 -3.09 5.22
C GLY A 50 15.52 -3.90 6.40
N GLY A 51 16.41 -4.34 7.30
CA GLY A 51 16.06 -5.13 8.48
C GLY A 51 16.03 -6.64 8.21
N GLU A 52 15.21 -7.34 8.96
CA GLU A 52 15.01 -8.79 8.82
C GLU A 52 14.14 -9.11 7.60
N LEU A 53 13.00 -8.42 7.51
CA LEU A 53 11.92 -8.63 6.55
C LEU A 53 11.59 -7.33 5.80
N ILE A 54 11.00 -7.45 4.62
CA ILE A 54 10.07 -6.45 4.08
C ILE A 54 8.67 -6.76 4.60
N GLU A 55 7.91 -5.74 4.98
CA GLU A 55 6.51 -5.87 5.36
C GLU A 55 5.66 -4.97 4.46
N VAL A 56 4.81 -5.59 3.64
CA VAL A 56 3.86 -4.92 2.75
C VAL A 56 2.46 -5.13 3.31
N SER A 57 1.77 -4.05 3.67
CA SER A 57 0.43 -4.08 4.27
C SER A 57 -0.62 -3.62 3.26
N LEU A 58 -1.55 -4.52 2.90
CA LEU A 58 -2.61 -4.28 1.92
C LEU A 58 -3.99 -4.38 2.58
N ASP A 59 -4.80 -3.33 2.55
CA ASP A 59 -6.24 -3.48 2.75
C ASP A 59 -6.86 -4.07 1.48
N VAL A 60 -7.39 -5.29 1.57
CA VAL A 60 -8.04 -6.02 0.47
C VAL A 60 -9.57 -5.96 0.54
N SER A 61 -10.09 -5.02 1.35
CA SER A 61 -11.52 -4.76 1.55
C SER A 61 -11.97 -3.43 0.95
N THR A 62 -11.07 -2.70 0.27
CA THR A 62 -11.36 -1.37 -0.26
C THR A 62 -11.88 -0.42 0.84
N ASN A 63 -11.19 -0.40 1.99
CA ASN A 63 -11.62 0.31 3.21
C ASN A 63 -13.02 -0.14 3.69
N GLY A 64 -13.27 -1.45 3.73
CA GLY A 64 -14.49 -2.08 4.23
C GLY A 64 -15.69 -2.08 3.27
N ARG A 65 -15.51 -1.71 2.00
CA ARG A 65 -16.56 -1.71 0.97
C ARG A 65 -16.70 -3.06 0.27
N LEU A 66 -15.59 -3.71 -0.03
CA LEU A 66 -15.54 -5.04 -0.63
C LEU A 66 -15.60 -6.10 0.47
N PRO A 67 -16.48 -7.13 0.37
CA PRO A 67 -16.45 -8.26 1.29
C PRO A 67 -15.11 -9.02 1.19
N LEU A 68 -14.83 -9.84 2.19
CA LEU A 68 -13.66 -10.72 2.19
C LEU A 68 -13.97 -12.05 1.49
N PRO A 69 -12.96 -12.72 0.92
CA PRO A 69 -13.14 -14.05 0.33
C PRO A 69 -13.60 -15.08 1.39
N PRO A 70 -14.28 -16.18 0.96
CA PRO A 70 -14.54 -16.57 -0.42
C PRO A 70 -15.62 -15.73 -1.10
N TYR A 71 -15.37 -15.32 -2.34
CA TYR A 71 -16.33 -14.58 -3.16
C TYR A 71 -17.30 -15.54 -3.86
N PRO A 72 -18.59 -15.18 -4.01
CA PRO A 72 -19.47 -15.82 -4.98
C PRO A 72 -18.88 -15.76 -6.40
N GLU A 73 -19.13 -16.78 -7.23
CA GLU A 73 -18.57 -16.80 -8.59
C GLU A 73 -19.10 -15.66 -9.46
N ASP A 74 -20.36 -15.33 -9.27
CA ASP A 74 -21.12 -14.24 -9.89
C ASP A 74 -20.94 -12.88 -9.21
N SER A 75 -20.05 -12.75 -8.22
CA SER A 75 -19.80 -11.46 -7.55
C SER A 75 -19.42 -10.38 -8.57
N PRO A 76 -20.13 -9.24 -8.63
CA PRO A 76 -19.87 -8.18 -9.59
C PRO A 76 -18.52 -7.51 -9.35
N SER A 77 -18.08 -7.43 -8.08
CA SER A 77 -16.69 -7.09 -7.75
C SER A 77 -16.05 -8.19 -6.90
N LYS A 78 -14.80 -8.56 -7.22
CA LYS A 78 -13.99 -9.52 -6.45
C LYS A 78 -12.50 -9.37 -6.77
N ILE A 79 -11.61 -9.66 -5.82
CA ILE A 79 -10.18 -9.81 -6.10
C ILE A 79 -9.95 -11.28 -6.52
N HIS A 80 -9.41 -11.50 -7.72
CA HIS A 80 -9.06 -12.85 -8.20
C HIS A 80 -7.68 -13.27 -7.68
N ASN A 81 -6.68 -12.38 -7.75
CA ASN A 81 -5.34 -12.62 -7.22
C ASN A 81 -4.57 -11.29 -7.04
N ILE A 82 -3.64 -11.25 -6.08
CA ILE A 82 -2.63 -10.20 -5.95
C ILE A 82 -1.25 -10.86 -5.95
N THR A 83 -0.36 -10.38 -6.80
CA THR A 83 1.05 -10.81 -6.85
C THR A 83 1.96 -9.62 -6.63
N ILE A 84 3.11 -9.85 -5.99
CA ILE A 84 4.05 -8.81 -5.60
C ILE A 84 5.45 -9.20 -6.03
N PHE A 85 6.15 -8.25 -6.65
CA PHE A 85 7.54 -8.38 -7.09
C PHE A 85 8.37 -7.22 -6.57
N LEU A 86 9.66 -7.46 -6.36
CA LEU A 86 10.66 -6.43 -6.05
C LEU A 86 11.62 -6.34 -7.23
N TYR A 87 11.62 -5.22 -7.96
CA TYR A 87 12.44 -5.10 -9.17
C TYR A 87 13.20 -3.78 -9.26
N SER A 88 14.30 -3.79 -10.02
CA SER A 88 15.05 -2.59 -10.38
C SER A 88 15.69 -2.75 -11.76
N TYR A 89 15.39 -1.81 -12.66
CA TYR A 89 16.08 -1.72 -13.95
C TYR A 89 17.56 -1.31 -13.80
N THR A 90 17.94 -0.71 -12.67
CA THR A 90 19.32 -0.27 -12.41
C THR A 90 20.22 -1.45 -12.07
N THR A 91 19.76 -2.36 -11.20
CA THR A 91 20.52 -3.56 -10.81
C THR A 91 20.25 -4.77 -11.71
N GLY A 92 19.25 -4.68 -12.59
CA GLY A 92 18.79 -5.78 -13.43
C GLY A 92 18.05 -6.89 -12.66
N ARG A 93 17.71 -6.66 -11.39
CA ARG A 93 17.03 -7.63 -10.53
C ARG A 93 15.50 -7.55 -10.66
N ASN A 94 14.87 -8.71 -10.57
CA ASN A 94 13.44 -8.88 -10.38
C ASN A 94 13.24 -10.12 -9.49
N PHE A 95 12.65 -9.94 -8.31
CA PHE A 95 12.44 -10.98 -7.31
C PHE A 95 10.95 -11.19 -7.06
N THR A 96 10.53 -12.44 -6.93
CA THR A 96 9.16 -12.79 -6.54
C THR A 96 8.99 -12.65 -5.03
N ILE A 97 8.20 -11.67 -4.56
CA ILE A 97 7.78 -11.60 -3.15
C ILE A 97 6.63 -12.58 -2.91
N SER A 98 5.60 -12.54 -3.76
CA SER A 98 4.45 -13.44 -3.72
C SER A 98 3.85 -13.62 -5.11
N ASN A 99 3.54 -14.86 -5.49
CA ASN A 99 2.95 -15.19 -6.79
C ASN A 99 1.77 -16.18 -6.73
N GLY A 100 1.34 -16.59 -5.53
CA GLY A 100 0.26 -17.55 -5.34
C GLY A 100 0.63 -19.02 -5.50
N THR A 101 1.83 -19.38 -5.99
CA THR A 101 2.20 -20.79 -6.27
C THR A 101 3.09 -21.43 -5.22
N ALA A 102 3.54 -20.66 -4.24
CA ALA A 102 4.47 -21.11 -3.22
C ALA A 102 3.80 -21.92 -2.11
N SER A 103 4.44 -23.02 -1.72
CA SER A 103 4.08 -23.81 -0.54
C SER A 103 4.69 -23.19 0.72
N ALA A 104 4.25 -23.63 1.91
CA ALA A 104 4.58 -23.00 3.20
C ALA A 104 6.07 -23.06 3.64
N ASN A 105 6.99 -23.47 2.77
CA ASN A 105 8.44 -23.48 3.00
C ASN A 105 9.25 -22.89 1.81
N ASP A 106 8.58 -22.34 0.79
CA ASP A 106 9.26 -21.69 -0.33
C ASP A 106 9.67 -20.24 0.00
N ALA A 107 10.74 -19.76 -0.62
CA ALA A 107 11.30 -18.43 -0.35
C ALA A 107 10.38 -17.24 -0.74
N SER A 108 9.42 -17.48 -1.62
CA SER A 108 8.34 -16.56 -1.98
C SER A 108 7.05 -16.94 -1.25
N LEU A 109 6.16 -15.99 -0.98
CA LEU A 109 4.93 -16.25 -0.24
C LEU A 109 3.80 -16.77 -1.14
N GLY A 110 2.99 -17.69 -0.59
CA GLY A 110 1.75 -18.20 -1.21
C GLY A 110 0.67 -17.13 -1.38
N GLU A 111 -0.51 -17.54 -1.83
CA GLU A 111 -1.59 -16.63 -2.25
C GLU A 111 -2.01 -15.65 -1.14
N ILE A 112 -1.89 -14.34 -1.42
CA ILE A 112 -2.12 -13.26 -0.45
C ILE A 112 -3.56 -13.29 0.11
N MET A 113 -4.54 -13.65 -0.71
CA MET A 113 -5.95 -13.69 -0.30
C MET A 113 -6.25 -14.81 0.70
N LEU A 114 -5.41 -15.86 0.76
CA LEU A 114 -5.49 -16.94 1.75
C LEU A 114 -4.72 -16.63 3.05
N GLN A 115 -3.86 -15.61 3.05
CA GLN A 115 -3.15 -15.15 4.25
C GLN A 115 -4.12 -14.42 5.19
N GLU A 116 -3.90 -14.55 6.50
CA GLU A 116 -4.71 -13.92 7.57
C GLU A 116 -6.25 -14.01 7.31
N PRO A 117 -6.85 -15.22 7.30
CA PRO A 117 -8.27 -15.40 7.01
C PRO A 117 -9.18 -14.54 7.91
N GLY A 118 -10.16 -13.87 7.31
CA GLY A 118 -11.07 -12.94 8.01
C GLY A 118 -10.49 -11.55 8.31
N SER A 119 -9.20 -11.29 8.05
CA SER A 119 -8.62 -9.93 8.13
C SER A 119 -8.86 -9.14 6.84
N THR A 120 -9.26 -7.87 6.98
CA THR A 120 -9.33 -6.90 5.88
C THR A 120 -7.96 -6.43 5.43
N VAL A 121 -6.96 -6.47 6.30
CA VAL A 121 -5.57 -6.10 6.02
C VAL A 121 -4.70 -7.35 5.96
N LYS A 122 -3.88 -7.47 4.92
CA LYS A 122 -2.91 -8.55 4.71
C LYS A 122 -1.48 -8.05 4.92
N HIS A 123 -0.71 -8.73 5.75
CA HIS A 123 0.68 -8.42 6.08
C HIS A 123 1.63 -9.40 5.39
N VAL A 124 2.08 -9.03 4.19
CA VAL A 124 3.02 -9.80 3.39
C VAL A 124 4.43 -9.60 3.96
N LYS A 125 4.93 -10.62 4.67
CA LYS A 125 6.20 -10.62 5.40
C LYS A 125 7.25 -11.49 4.71
N TRP A 126 8.18 -10.85 3.98
CA TRP A 126 9.13 -11.56 3.11
C TRP A 126 10.58 -11.30 3.49
N ILE A 127 11.42 -12.33 3.45
CA ILE A 127 12.82 -12.28 3.89
C ILE A 127 13.67 -11.70 2.76
N TRP A 128 14.45 -10.65 3.04
CA TRP A 128 15.42 -10.13 2.08
C TRP A 128 16.43 -11.22 1.68
N PRO A 129 16.70 -11.44 0.38
CA PRO A 129 17.68 -12.41 -0.08
C PRO A 129 19.12 -11.97 0.18
N ASP A 130 20.04 -12.93 0.09
CA ASP A 130 21.46 -12.79 0.40
C ASP A 130 22.17 -11.62 -0.30
N CYS A 131 21.98 -11.42 -1.61
CA CYS A 131 22.66 -10.36 -2.35
C CYS A 131 22.23 -8.92 -1.95
N LEU A 132 21.15 -8.76 -1.18
CA LEU A 132 20.72 -7.46 -0.64
C LEU A 132 21.30 -7.15 0.75
N VAL A 133 22.05 -8.08 1.36
CA VAL A 133 22.78 -7.88 2.62
C VAL A 133 23.74 -6.68 2.54
N GLY A 134 23.88 -5.96 3.65
CA GLY A 134 24.76 -4.78 3.74
C GLY A 134 24.11 -3.62 4.50
N ASP A 135 24.75 -2.46 4.50
CA ASP A 135 24.27 -1.25 5.17
C ASP A 135 24.64 0.00 4.37
N GLY A 136 23.73 0.97 4.29
CA GLY A 136 23.91 2.20 3.51
C GLY A 136 23.59 2.08 2.01
N GLN A 137 24.03 3.11 1.29
CA GLN A 137 23.89 3.30 -0.16
C GLN A 137 24.80 2.34 -0.95
N PRO A 138 24.47 2.01 -2.21
CA PRO A 138 25.38 1.23 -3.06
C PRO A 138 26.74 1.94 -3.23
N THR A 139 27.82 1.23 -2.91
CA THR A 139 29.20 1.74 -2.99
C THR A 139 29.93 1.36 -4.28
N GLU A 140 29.41 0.34 -4.99
CA GLU A 140 30.01 -0.27 -6.17
C GLU A 140 28.99 -0.30 -7.33
N LEU A 141 29.47 -0.35 -8.58
CA LEU A 141 28.62 -0.24 -9.78
C LEU A 141 27.72 -1.46 -10.01
N ASP A 142 28.13 -2.61 -9.49
CA ASP A 142 27.46 -3.91 -9.52
C ASP A 142 26.75 -4.22 -8.19
N SER A 143 26.61 -3.23 -7.30
CA SER A 143 25.87 -3.39 -6.05
C SER A 143 24.39 -3.67 -6.32
N ASP A 144 23.87 -4.76 -5.75
CA ASP A 144 22.46 -5.10 -5.81
C ASP A 144 21.56 -4.20 -4.95
N ARG A 145 22.12 -3.26 -4.19
CA ARG A 145 21.39 -2.34 -3.30
C ARG A 145 21.04 -1.02 -4.00
N GLY A 146 20.18 -0.20 -3.39
CA GLY A 146 19.77 1.11 -3.93
C GLY A 146 18.30 1.19 -4.33
N ALA A 147 17.99 1.81 -5.48
CA ALA A 147 16.62 2.12 -5.88
C ALA A 147 15.89 0.89 -6.44
N TYR A 148 14.69 0.61 -5.91
CA TYR A 148 13.82 -0.49 -6.30
C TYR A 148 12.36 -0.04 -6.37
N ASN A 149 11.53 -0.79 -7.09
CA ASN A 149 10.08 -0.68 -7.06
C ASN A 149 9.49 -1.98 -6.48
N ILE A 150 8.55 -1.82 -5.54
CA ILE A 150 7.61 -2.90 -5.20
C ILE A 150 6.49 -2.84 -6.23
N SER A 151 6.43 -3.81 -7.13
CA SER A 151 5.41 -3.94 -8.16
C SER A 151 4.28 -4.80 -7.62
N ILE A 152 3.12 -4.20 -7.43
CA ILE A 152 1.92 -4.89 -6.96
C ILE A 152 0.98 -5.01 -8.15
N ARG A 153 0.64 -6.26 -8.48
CA ARG A 153 -0.16 -6.60 -9.65
C ARG A 153 -1.46 -7.26 -9.21
N GLN A 154 -2.58 -6.68 -9.62
CA GLN A 154 -3.91 -7.09 -9.20
C GLN A 154 -4.66 -7.65 -10.40
N SER A 155 -5.19 -8.87 -10.26
CA SER A 155 -6.26 -9.37 -11.11
C SER A 155 -7.56 -9.27 -10.30
N PHE A 156 -8.54 -8.52 -10.80
CA PHE A 156 -9.78 -8.27 -10.09
C PHE A 156 -10.95 -8.05 -11.05
N ARG A 157 -12.16 -8.14 -10.53
CA ARG A 157 -13.38 -7.69 -11.18
C ARG A 157 -13.92 -6.45 -10.49
N LEU A 158 -14.40 -5.48 -11.25
CA LEU A 158 -15.13 -4.32 -10.78
C LEU A 158 -16.43 -4.19 -11.59
N ASN A 159 -17.57 -4.25 -10.91
CA ASN A 159 -18.91 -4.06 -11.50
C ASN A 159 -19.15 -4.89 -12.80
N GLY A 160 -18.67 -6.12 -12.83
CA GLY A 160 -18.79 -7.04 -13.97
C GLY A 160 -17.62 -7.02 -14.97
N GLU A 161 -16.73 -6.03 -14.93
CA GLU A 161 -15.56 -5.93 -15.81
C GLU A 161 -14.30 -6.49 -15.14
N ASP A 162 -13.59 -7.40 -15.82
CA ASP A 162 -12.35 -8.01 -15.33
C ASP A 162 -11.14 -7.17 -15.78
N HIS A 163 -10.28 -6.80 -14.83
CA HIS A 163 -9.10 -5.95 -15.01
C HIS A 163 -7.82 -6.64 -14.53
N TYR A 164 -6.71 -6.30 -15.17
CA TYR A 164 -5.37 -6.63 -14.68
C TYR A 164 -4.49 -5.38 -14.65
N THR A 165 -4.14 -4.92 -13.44
CA THR A 165 -3.38 -3.68 -13.27
C THR A 165 -2.03 -3.92 -12.61
N ILE A 166 -1.09 -3.04 -12.90
CA ILE A 166 0.25 -3.01 -12.29
C ILE A 166 0.48 -1.60 -11.76
N PHE A 167 0.84 -1.49 -10.48
CA PHE A 167 1.36 -0.23 -9.93
C PHE A 167 2.64 -0.48 -9.16
N ASP A 168 3.53 0.50 -9.22
CA ASP A 168 4.89 0.40 -8.71
C ASP A 168 5.12 1.44 -7.62
N VAL A 169 5.62 0.97 -6.47
CA VAL A 169 5.91 1.82 -5.31
C VAL A 169 7.41 1.96 -5.20
N PRO A 170 7.98 3.16 -5.45
CA PRO A 170 9.42 3.35 -5.34
C PRO A 170 9.84 3.25 -3.88
N ILE A 171 10.94 2.53 -3.65
CA ILE A 171 11.60 2.37 -2.34
C ILE A 171 13.12 2.46 -2.54
N SER A 172 13.86 2.44 -1.43
CA SER A 172 15.32 2.25 -1.50
C SER A 172 15.78 1.17 -0.53
N VAL A 173 16.54 0.19 -1.01
CA VAL A 173 17.15 -0.87 -0.21
C VAL A 173 18.50 -0.35 0.30
N THR A 174 18.44 0.42 1.39
CA THR A 174 19.60 1.16 1.91
C THR A 174 19.77 1.07 3.42
N ASN A 175 18.76 0.64 4.19
CA ASN A 175 18.96 0.37 5.61
C ASN A 175 19.70 -0.96 5.80
N ARG A 176 20.26 -1.19 6.99
CA ARG A 176 20.99 -2.41 7.32
C ARG A 176 20.14 -3.67 7.10
N ILE A 177 20.66 -4.61 6.33
CA ILE A 177 20.16 -5.99 6.18
C ILE A 177 21.30 -6.89 6.67
N GLU A 178 21.10 -7.55 7.81
CA GLU A 178 22.11 -8.43 8.41
C GLU A 178 22.26 -9.73 7.64
N GLU A 179 23.48 -10.26 7.52
CA GLU A 179 23.77 -11.57 6.95
C GLU A 179 23.22 -12.70 7.85
N ARG A 180 22.47 -13.65 7.29
CA ARG A 180 21.95 -14.83 7.99
C ARG A 180 21.79 -16.01 7.04
N PHE A 181 22.08 -17.23 7.51
CA PHE A 181 21.99 -18.48 6.73
C PHE A 181 20.59 -18.84 6.23
N GLU A 182 19.55 -18.27 6.84
CA GLU A 182 18.13 -18.49 6.49
C GLU A 182 17.67 -17.60 5.33
N ARG A 183 18.49 -16.64 4.89
CA ARG A 183 18.15 -15.80 3.74
C ARG A 183 18.21 -16.63 2.45
N PRO A 184 17.16 -16.58 1.61
CA PRO A 184 17.18 -17.25 0.32
C PRO A 184 18.21 -16.62 -0.61
N SER A 185 18.74 -17.40 -1.54
CA SER A 185 19.65 -16.86 -2.55
C SER A 185 18.90 -16.00 -3.56
N CYS A 186 19.52 -14.94 -4.05
CA CYS A 186 18.93 -14.07 -5.07
C CYS A 186 18.56 -14.82 -6.36
N ASP A 187 19.25 -15.90 -6.72
CA ASP A 187 18.88 -16.73 -7.87
C ASP A 187 17.66 -17.63 -7.62
N ALA A 188 17.41 -18.06 -6.38
CA ALA A 188 16.20 -18.84 -6.03
C ALA A 188 14.90 -18.05 -6.15
N LEU A 189 14.98 -16.72 -6.03
CA LEU A 189 13.85 -15.79 -6.10
C LEU A 189 13.72 -15.06 -7.45
N LYS A 190 14.67 -15.29 -8.35
CA LYS A 190 14.84 -14.56 -9.61
C LYS A 190 13.70 -14.84 -10.58
N ASN A 191 13.11 -13.77 -11.08
CA ASN A 191 12.09 -13.78 -12.13
C ASN A 191 12.64 -13.01 -13.35
N PRO A 192 12.23 -13.29 -14.61
CA PRO A 192 12.67 -12.49 -15.76
C PRO A 192 12.26 -11.02 -15.60
N LEU A 193 13.20 -10.09 -15.82
CA LEU A 193 12.91 -8.66 -15.87
C LEU A 193 12.36 -8.32 -17.25
N LEU A 194 11.06 -8.05 -17.33
CA LEU A 194 10.38 -7.62 -18.55
C LEU A 194 10.75 -6.17 -18.89
N SER A 195 10.71 -5.78 -20.17
CA SER A 195 10.93 -4.38 -20.55
C SER A 195 9.72 -3.50 -20.16
N PRO A 196 9.91 -2.16 -20.03
CA PRO A 196 8.80 -1.24 -19.77
C PRO A 196 7.65 -1.36 -20.79
N GLU A 197 7.97 -1.62 -22.06
CA GLU A 197 6.99 -1.79 -23.14
C GLU A 197 6.20 -3.10 -22.97
N ALA A 198 6.88 -4.19 -22.60
CA ALA A 198 6.24 -5.47 -22.32
C ALA A 198 5.32 -5.39 -21.08
N ILE A 199 5.74 -4.66 -20.04
CA ILE A 199 4.89 -4.35 -18.89
C ILE A 199 3.66 -3.55 -19.33
N ARG A 200 3.84 -2.46 -20.08
CA ARG A 200 2.73 -1.61 -20.57
C ARG A 200 1.75 -2.33 -21.50
N ALA A 201 2.21 -3.31 -22.26
CA ALA A 201 1.35 -4.14 -23.12
C ALA A 201 0.60 -5.25 -22.35
N SER A 202 0.93 -5.48 -21.08
CA SER A 202 0.40 -6.60 -20.28
C SER A 202 -0.68 -6.23 -19.27
N ALA A 203 -0.98 -4.94 -19.08
CA ALA A 203 -1.87 -4.46 -18.01
C ALA A 203 -2.61 -3.16 -18.36
N ASP A 204 -3.70 -2.91 -17.65
CA ASP A 204 -4.64 -1.81 -17.88
C ASP A 204 -4.14 -0.51 -17.23
N PHE A 205 -3.20 0.16 -17.87
CA PHE A 205 -2.60 1.42 -17.37
C PHE A 205 -3.53 2.64 -17.40
N ASP A 206 -4.70 2.53 -18.02
CA ASP A 206 -5.70 3.60 -18.09
C ASP A 206 -6.69 3.57 -16.90
N VAL A 207 -6.65 2.53 -16.06
CA VAL A 207 -7.40 2.49 -14.78
C VAL A 207 -6.82 3.53 -13.82
N PRO A 208 -7.61 4.51 -13.33
CA PRO A 208 -7.15 5.51 -12.39
C PRO A 208 -7.03 4.94 -10.96
N ALA A 209 -6.40 5.70 -10.06
CA ALA A 209 -6.40 5.37 -8.63
C ALA A 209 -7.84 5.33 -8.08
N LEU A 210 -8.33 4.15 -7.72
CA LEU A 210 -9.72 3.93 -7.33
C LEU A 210 -9.95 4.26 -5.85
N PHE A 211 -11.15 4.73 -5.53
CA PHE A 211 -11.66 4.98 -4.17
C PHE A 211 -10.90 6.00 -3.33
N ALA A 212 -9.97 6.75 -3.94
CA ALA A 212 -9.27 7.86 -3.33
C ALA A 212 -10.24 8.95 -2.81
N PRO A 213 -9.86 9.79 -1.83
CA PRO A 213 -10.73 10.87 -1.38
C PRO A 213 -11.08 11.84 -2.52
N GLY A 214 -12.37 11.92 -2.85
CA GLY A 214 -12.88 12.70 -3.98
C GLY A 214 -13.14 11.89 -5.25
N ASP A 215 -12.74 10.62 -5.30
CA ASP A 215 -13.13 9.68 -6.35
C ASP A 215 -14.61 9.27 -6.21
N SER A 216 -15.25 9.02 -7.35
CA SER A 216 -16.67 8.66 -7.46
C SER A 216 -16.90 7.21 -7.90
N THR A 217 -15.88 6.34 -7.89
CA THR A 217 -16.04 4.92 -8.24
C THR A 217 -17.02 4.25 -7.28
N VAL A 218 -18.10 3.73 -7.83
CA VAL A 218 -19.09 2.90 -7.12
C VAL A 218 -18.59 1.46 -7.15
N LEU A 219 -18.66 0.77 -6.01
CA LEU A 219 -18.36 -0.65 -5.89
C LEU A 219 -19.68 -1.41 -5.77
N GLU A 220 -20.01 -2.22 -6.76
CA GLU A 220 -21.10 -3.18 -6.67
C GLU A 220 -20.61 -4.44 -5.94
N THR A 221 -21.44 -4.94 -5.02
CA THR A 221 -21.22 -6.21 -4.33
C THR A 221 -22.53 -6.99 -4.39
N SER A 222 -22.48 -8.32 -4.54
CA SER A 222 -23.70 -9.13 -4.46
C SER A 222 -24.35 -8.93 -3.09
N GLU A 223 -25.56 -8.37 -3.06
CA GLU A 223 -26.33 -8.29 -1.82
C GLU A 223 -26.53 -9.71 -1.28
N SER A 224 -26.05 -9.97 -0.07
CA SER A 224 -26.56 -11.09 0.71
C SER A 224 -28.06 -10.86 0.90
N THR A 225 -28.89 -11.67 0.24
CA THR A 225 -30.36 -11.52 0.24
C THR A 225 -30.92 -11.36 1.66
N GLY A 226 -31.15 -10.10 2.02
CA GLY A 226 -31.57 -9.64 3.33
C GLY A 226 -32.18 -8.28 3.12
N ASN A 227 -33.51 -8.20 3.32
CA ASN A 227 -34.33 -7.03 2.99
C ASN A 227 -33.67 -5.70 3.39
N GLY A 228 -33.71 -4.73 2.48
CA GLY A 228 -33.05 -3.44 2.62
C GLY A 228 -33.31 -2.75 3.96
N GLY A 229 -32.23 -2.28 4.58
CA GLY A 229 -32.22 -1.58 5.85
C GLY A 229 -30.80 -1.27 6.29
N ASP A 230 -30.48 0.03 6.30
CA ASP A 230 -29.25 0.68 6.74
C ASP A 230 -28.28 -0.08 7.67
N GLY A 231 -27.00 -0.07 7.28
CA GLY A 231 -25.87 -0.09 8.22
C GLY A 231 -25.23 -1.45 8.50
N LEU A 232 -23.92 -1.53 8.29
CA LEU A 232 -23.08 -2.67 8.68
C LEU A 232 -22.99 -2.78 10.21
N GLY A 233 -23.87 -3.58 10.80
CA GLY A 233 -23.82 -3.98 12.21
C GLY A 233 -25.06 -4.79 12.60
N PRO A 234 -25.00 -5.69 13.58
CA PRO A 234 -26.19 -6.35 14.09
C PRO A 234 -27.15 -5.30 14.65
N THR A 235 -28.41 -5.33 14.22
CA THR A 235 -29.44 -4.37 14.63
C THR A 235 -29.50 -4.31 16.16
N ARG A 236 -29.07 -3.18 16.74
CA ARG A 236 -29.21 -2.92 18.18
C ARG A 236 -30.69 -3.02 18.54
N PRO A 237 -31.09 -3.90 19.47
CA PRO A 237 -32.49 -3.96 19.90
C PRO A 237 -32.95 -2.58 20.36
N GLY A 238 -34.05 -2.10 19.78
CA GLY A 238 -34.59 -0.79 20.10
C GLY A 238 -34.87 -0.67 21.60
N ALA A 239 -34.40 0.41 22.22
CA ALA A 239 -34.64 0.65 23.64
C ALA A 239 -36.12 0.96 23.88
N GLY A 240 -36.90 -0.07 24.21
CA GLY A 240 -38.27 0.09 24.64
C GLY A 240 -38.35 0.93 25.91
N SER A 241 -39.32 1.84 25.98
CA SER A 241 -39.61 2.67 27.15
C SER A 241 -40.09 1.80 28.33
N GLY A 242 -39.15 1.21 29.08
CA GLY A 242 -39.47 0.32 30.20
C GLY A 242 -38.31 -0.54 30.72
N GLN A 243 -37.19 -0.69 30.00
CA GLN A 243 -36.03 -1.43 30.50
C GLN A 243 -35.18 -0.56 31.44
N GLY A 244 -35.70 -0.39 32.65
CA GLY A 244 -35.06 0.37 33.73
C GLY A 244 -33.81 -0.32 34.30
N LEU A 245 -32.88 0.51 34.78
CA LEU A 245 -31.69 0.07 35.51
C LEU A 245 -32.10 -0.64 36.80
N GLY A 246 -31.56 -1.84 37.02
CA GLY A 246 -31.85 -2.66 38.20
C GLY A 246 -31.43 -1.98 39.51
N ALA A 247 -32.30 -2.04 40.51
CA ALA A 247 -32.09 -1.38 41.79
C ALA A 247 -30.97 -2.03 42.63
N GLY A 248 -30.01 -1.22 43.07
CA GLY A 248 -29.19 -1.49 44.24
C GLY A 248 -29.70 -0.64 45.41
N SER A 249 -30.22 -1.28 46.46
CA SER A 249 -30.82 -0.61 47.61
C SER A 249 -29.79 -0.19 48.68
N GLY A 250 -29.89 1.04 49.23
CA GLY A 250 -29.29 1.29 50.56
C GLY A 250 -29.00 2.74 51.00
N GLN A 251 -29.96 3.36 51.69
CA GLN A 251 -29.80 4.31 52.82
C GLN A 251 -29.34 5.77 52.63
N GLY A 252 -30.03 6.68 53.36
CA GLY A 252 -29.49 7.96 53.88
C GLY A 252 -29.83 9.23 53.08
N LEU A 253 -30.98 9.88 53.27
CA LEU A 253 -31.23 10.96 54.27
C LEU A 253 -30.22 12.14 54.24
N GLY A 254 -30.66 13.32 53.79
CA GLY A 254 -29.90 14.58 53.90
C GLY A 254 -30.61 15.77 53.24
N SER A 255 -31.18 16.66 54.05
CA SER A 255 -31.93 17.86 53.61
C SER A 255 -31.03 19.07 53.33
N GLY A 256 -31.53 20.05 52.56
CA GLY A 256 -30.98 21.42 52.45
C GLY A 256 -30.44 21.73 51.04
N ALA A 257 -31.00 22.62 50.22
CA ALA A 257 -31.39 24.03 50.38
C ALA A 257 -30.33 25.00 49.80
N SER A 258 -30.81 25.82 48.86
CA SER A 258 -30.33 27.17 48.50
C SER A 258 -28.93 27.39 47.88
N SER A 259 -28.99 27.82 46.59
CA SER A 259 -28.38 29.09 46.11
C SER A 259 -26.85 29.13 45.89
N ILE A 260 -26.22 30.07 45.16
CA ILE A 260 -26.56 31.05 44.08
C ILE A 260 -25.19 31.55 43.55
N LEU A 261 -25.10 32.06 42.30
CA LEU A 261 -23.89 32.60 41.63
C LEU A 261 -22.78 31.55 41.37
N GLY A 262 -22.01 31.57 40.28
CA GLY A 262 -21.98 32.45 39.12
C GLY A 262 -20.76 33.38 39.09
N GLU A 263 -19.79 33.12 38.21
CA GLU A 263 -18.94 34.16 37.61
C GLU A 263 -18.19 33.68 36.35
N ARG A 264 -17.77 34.64 35.51
CA ARG A 264 -17.00 34.47 34.26
C ARG A 264 -15.58 34.98 34.48
N MET A 265 -14.56 34.46 33.79
CA MET A 265 -13.32 35.23 33.57
C MET A 265 -12.54 34.90 32.28
N THR A 266 -11.92 35.95 31.72
CA THR A 266 -11.11 36.06 30.48
C THR A 266 -10.18 37.28 30.65
N TRP A 267 -9.05 37.49 29.95
CA TRP A 267 -8.48 36.93 28.71
C TRP A 267 -6.98 36.62 28.90
N GLY A 268 -6.30 36.07 27.86
CA GLY A 268 -4.83 36.05 27.82
C GLY A 268 -4.22 35.68 26.46
N LEU A 269 -3.89 36.68 25.63
CA LEU A 269 -3.04 36.54 24.44
C LEU A 269 -1.55 36.72 24.81
N GLY A 270 -0.65 36.08 24.07
CA GLY A 270 0.80 36.29 24.19
C GLY A 270 1.55 36.00 22.88
N LEU A 271 2.12 37.05 22.28
CA LEU A 271 3.01 37.00 21.11
C LEU A 271 4.49 37.02 21.55
N GLY A 272 5.38 36.36 20.80
CA GLY A 272 6.83 36.45 20.95
C GLY A 272 7.55 35.96 19.70
N ILE A 273 8.59 36.68 19.25
CA ILE A 273 9.25 36.47 17.94
C ILE A 273 10.79 36.53 18.11
N VAL A 274 11.50 35.92 17.16
CA VAL A 274 12.92 36.13 16.77
C VAL A 274 14.02 35.45 17.62
N ALA A 275 14.73 34.50 17.00
CA ALA A 275 16.18 34.63 16.74
C ALA A 275 16.65 33.59 15.71
N ALA A 276 17.39 34.03 14.69
CA ALA A 276 18.19 33.18 13.82
C ALA A 276 19.68 33.49 14.09
N LEU A 277 20.55 32.49 14.00
CA LEU A 277 21.99 32.72 13.95
C LEU A 277 22.66 31.69 13.03
N LEU A 278 23.48 32.18 12.10
CA LEU A 278 24.39 31.36 11.31
C LEU A 278 25.64 31.03 12.13
N ILE A 279 26.13 29.80 11.97
CA ILE A 279 27.57 29.47 11.83
C ILE A 279 27.66 28.46 10.68
#